data_AF-A0A2E3W4Y7-F1
#
_entry.id   AF-A0A2E3W4Y7-F1
#
_cell.length_a   1.000
_cell.length_b   1.000
_cell.length_c   1.000
_cell.angle_alpha   90.00
_cell.angle_beta   90.00
_cell.angle_gamma   90.00
#
_symmetry.space_group_name_H-M   'P 1'
#
loop_
_entity.id
_entity.type
_entity.pdbx_description
1 polymer ?
#
loop_
_entity_poly.entity_id
_entity_poly.type
_entity_poly.pdbx_seq_one_letter_code
_entity_poly.pdbx_strand_id
1 'polypeptide(L)'
;MFVSLAINMTRGYLVHYANFMASRTFLSYDSGSTNTVDASIASAANRARDTFNRYPLASFDIEAIFKVNVPIENAQAMSGSTAMFKERTTPLNLVGGTNEANFLSESFLGKEPVRLQCIRSTCGAMGLGGCGSVMDVTVFDNGC
;
A
#
# COMPACT_ATOMS: atom_id res chain seq x y z
N MET A 1 -25.90 22.99 -1.99
CA MET A 1 -24.52 23.28 -1.55
C MET A 1 -24.02 22.28 -0.50
N PHE A 2 -24.70 22.09 0.63
CA PHE A 2 -24.27 21.13 1.66
C PHE A 2 -24.26 19.67 1.21
N VAL A 3 -25.33 19.21 0.54
CA VAL A 3 -25.44 17.82 0.03
C VAL A 3 -24.33 17.51 -0.98
N SER A 4 -24.02 18.47 -1.85
CA SER A 4 -23.01 18.31 -2.89
C SER A 4 -21.58 18.34 -2.33
N LEU A 5 -21.33 19.12 -1.28
CA LEU A 5 -20.06 19.10 -0.55
C LEU A 5 -19.86 17.76 0.18
N ALA A 6 -20.93 17.24 0.78
CA ALA A 6 -20.92 15.93 1.44
C ALA A 6 -20.69 14.77 0.45
N ILE A 7 -21.23 14.86 -0.76
CA ILE A 7 -20.97 13.86 -1.83
C ILE A 7 -19.48 13.87 -2.24
N ASN A 8 -18.88 15.04 -2.45
CA ASN A 8 -17.43 15.09 -2.77
C ASN A 8 -16.56 14.59 -1.62
N MET A 9 -16.89 14.93 -0.37
CA MET A 9 -16.18 14.40 0.81
C MET A 9 -16.31 12.88 0.96
N THR A 10 -17.49 12.33 0.67
CA THR A 10 -17.71 10.87 0.74
C THR A 10 -16.97 10.14 -0.37
N ARG A 11 -16.91 10.68 -1.60
CA ARG A 11 -16.10 10.13 -2.69
C ARG A 11 -14.61 10.10 -2.34
N GLY A 12 -14.06 11.21 -1.85
CA GLY A 12 -12.66 11.26 -1.39
C GLY A 12 -12.39 10.29 -0.25
N TYR A 13 -13.30 10.21 0.74
CA TYR A 13 -13.21 9.27 1.85
C TYR A 13 -13.16 7.81 1.38
N LEU A 14 -13.97 7.43 0.39
CA LEU A 14 -13.97 6.08 -0.18
C LEU A 14 -12.62 5.71 -0.79
N VAL A 15 -11.98 6.63 -1.54
CA VAL A 15 -10.65 6.39 -2.12
C VAL A 15 -9.59 6.27 -1.03
N HIS A 16 -9.62 7.15 -0.03
CA HIS A 16 -8.69 7.09 1.10
C HIS A 16 -8.85 5.78 1.88
N TYR A 17 -10.08 5.34 2.12
CA TYR A 17 -10.37 4.08 2.80
C TYR A 17 -9.89 2.87 1.99
N ALA A 18 -10.17 2.84 0.68
CA ALA A 18 -9.71 1.78 -0.21
C ALA A 18 -8.18 1.71 -0.25
N ASN A 19 -7.50 2.86 -0.37
CA ASN A 19 -6.03 2.93 -0.35
C ASN A 19 -5.46 2.50 1.00
N PHE A 20 -6.07 2.90 2.12
CA PHE A 20 -5.66 2.48 3.46
C PHE A 20 -5.76 0.96 3.64
N MET A 21 -6.87 0.35 3.21
CA MET A 21 -7.08 -1.09 3.32
C MET A 21 -6.14 -1.90 2.40
N ALA A 22 -5.91 -1.41 1.19
CA ALA A 22 -4.92 -1.97 0.28
C ALA A 22 -3.50 -1.86 0.84
N SER A 23 -3.14 -0.69 1.38
CA SER A 23 -1.85 -0.46 2.06
C SER A 23 -1.67 -1.44 3.20
N ARG A 24 -2.61 -1.52 4.15
CA ARG A 24 -2.52 -2.49 5.26
C ARG A 24 -2.32 -3.92 4.79
N THR A 25 -2.99 -4.31 3.70
CA THR A 25 -2.82 -5.64 3.10
C THR A 25 -1.40 -5.83 2.55
N PHE A 26 -0.86 -4.82 1.87
CA PHE A 26 0.53 -4.85 1.39
C PHE A 26 1.52 -5.00 2.54
N LEU A 27 1.31 -4.28 3.65
CA LEU A 27 2.23 -4.25 4.77
C LEU A 27 2.25 -5.59 5.50
N SER A 28 1.08 -6.18 5.79
CA SER A 28 0.96 -7.39 6.60
C SER A 28 1.05 -8.71 5.83
N TYR A 29 0.86 -8.70 4.51
CA TYR A 29 0.89 -9.95 3.76
C TYR A 29 2.33 -10.47 3.58
N ASP A 30 2.50 -11.74 3.90
CA ASP A 30 3.68 -12.55 3.60
C ASP A 30 3.21 -13.92 3.11
N SER A 31 3.72 -14.36 1.95
CA SER A 31 3.34 -15.65 1.38
C SER A 31 4.02 -16.84 2.05
N GLY A 32 5.09 -16.64 2.84
CA GLY A 32 5.82 -17.66 3.61
C GLY A 32 6.41 -18.84 2.82
N SER A 33 6.15 -18.90 1.52
CA SER A 33 6.37 -20.06 0.64
C SER A 33 7.27 -19.72 -0.57
N THR A 34 7.69 -18.47 -0.69
CA THR A 34 8.59 -18.01 -1.75
C THR A 34 10.06 -18.05 -1.30
N ASN A 35 10.91 -18.52 -2.20
CA ASN A 35 12.36 -18.67 -1.96
C ASN A 35 13.14 -17.35 -2.14
N THR A 36 12.47 -16.27 -2.55
CA THR A 36 13.08 -14.94 -2.74
C THR A 36 12.25 -13.84 -2.07
N VAL A 37 12.93 -12.83 -1.54
CA VAL A 37 12.30 -11.67 -0.87
C VAL A 37 11.43 -10.89 -1.86
N ASP A 38 11.92 -10.68 -3.08
CA ASP A 38 11.20 -9.97 -4.14
C ASP A 38 9.88 -10.63 -4.52
N ALA A 39 9.86 -11.97 -4.57
CA ALA A 39 8.64 -12.70 -4.90
C ALA A 39 7.59 -12.59 -3.78
N SER A 40 8.01 -12.57 -2.50
CA SER A 40 7.10 -12.32 -1.38
C SER A 40 6.55 -10.88 -1.42
N ILE A 41 7.40 -9.89 -1.70
CA ILE A 41 6.96 -8.48 -1.85
C ILE A 41 6.00 -8.32 -3.04
N ALA A 42 6.29 -8.95 -4.18
CA ALA A 42 5.41 -8.91 -5.35
C ALA A 42 4.05 -9.58 -5.06
N SER A 43 4.04 -10.68 -4.32
CA SER A 43 2.80 -11.34 -3.90
C SER A 43 1.95 -10.44 -2.98
N ALA A 44 2.59 -9.71 -2.06
CA ALA A 44 1.92 -8.72 -1.22
C ALA A 44 1.36 -7.55 -2.04
N ALA A 45 2.11 -7.07 -3.04
CA ALA A 45 1.65 -6.01 -3.93
C ALA A 45 0.44 -6.44 -4.78
N ASN A 46 0.42 -7.68 -5.27
CA ASN A 46 -0.73 -8.22 -6.00
C ASN A 46 -1.94 -8.36 -5.07
N ARG A 47 -1.74 -8.85 -3.85
CA ARG A 47 -2.82 -8.96 -2.87
C ARG A 47 -3.41 -7.60 -2.48
N ALA A 48 -2.57 -6.57 -2.40
CA ALA A 48 -3.00 -5.20 -2.16
C ALA A 48 -3.83 -4.64 -3.33
N ARG A 49 -3.43 -4.91 -4.58
CA ARG A 49 -4.24 -4.57 -5.77
C ARG A 49 -5.59 -5.26 -5.74
N ASP A 50 -5.63 -6.55 -5.40
CA ASP A 50 -6.88 -7.29 -5.27
C ASP A 50 -7.78 -6.67 -4.19
N THR A 51 -7.21 -6.28 -3.04
CA THR A 51 -7.97 -5.59 -1.98
C THR A 51 -8.51 -4.24 -2.46
N PHE A 52 -7.71 -3.44 -3.17
CA PHE A 52 -8.15 -2.17 -3.72
C PHE A 52 -9.31 -2.35 -4.71
N ASN A 53 -9.20 -3.34 -5.60
CA ASN A 53 -10.20 -3.63 -6.63
C ASN A 53 -11.52 -4.20 -6.09
N ARG A 54 -11.57 -4.63 -4.83
CA ARG A 54 -12.84 -5.05 -4.18
C ARG A 54 -13.76 -3.88 -3.87
N TYR A 55 -13.23 -2.66 -3.79
CA TYR A 55 -14.04 -1.47 -3.56
C TYR A 55 -14.64 -1.01 -4.89
N PRO A 56 -15.98 -0.93 -5.01
CA PRO A 56 -16.65 -0.59 -6.25
C PRO A 56 -16.59 0.93 -6.54
N LEU A 57 -15.40 1.50 -6.65
CA LEU A 57 -15.17 2.93 -6.89
C LEU A 57 -15.81 3.40 -8.21
N ALA A 58 -15.80 2.55 -9.24
CA ALA A 58 -16.45 2.82 -10.52
C ALA A 58 -17.98 3.00 -10.40
N SER A 59 -18.64 2.33 -9.44
CA SER A 59 -20.08 2.53 -9.20
C SER A 59 -20.41 3.91 -8.63
N PHE A 60 -19.40 4.62 -8.13
CA PHE A 60 -19.52 6.00 -7.64
C PHE A 60 -18.97 7.04 -8.62
N ASP A 61 -18.64 6.64 -9.85
CA ASP A 61 -18.03 7.50 -10.88
C ASP A 61 -16.63 8.01 -10.47
N ILE A 62 -15.87 7.16 -9.76
CA ILE A 62 -14.52 7.48 -9.29
C ILE A 62 -13.51 6.64 -10.07
N GLU A 63 -12.74 7.30 -10.93
CA GLU A 63 -11.58 6.71 -11.59
C GLU A 63 -10.33 6.89 -10.71
N ALA A 64 -9.93 5.82 -10.02
CA ALA A 64 -8.75 5.81 -9.16
C ALA A 64 -7.65 4.90 -9.71
N ILE A 65 -6.42 5.44 -9.82
CA ILE A 65 -5.22 4.71 -10.22
C ILE A 65 -4.45 4.32 -8.97
N PHE A 66 -4.38 3.03 -8.68
CA PHE A 66 -3.66 2.49 -7.52
C PHE A 66 -2.24 2.06 -7.89
N LYS A 67 -1.27 2.46 -7.04
CA LYS A 67 0.14 2.11 -7.17
C LYS A 67 0.71 1.67 -5.82
N VAL A 68 1.44 0.57 -5.83
CA VAL A 68 2.25 0.14 -4.68
C VAL A 68 3.65 0.70 -4.85
N ASN A 69 4.17 1.34 -3.80
CA ASN A 69 5.52 1.87 -3.75
C ASN A 69 6.36 0.96 -2.86
N VAL A 70 7.28 0.24 -3.49
CA VAL A 70 8.27 -0.59 -2.82
C VAL A 70 9.54 0.24 -2.63
N PRO A 71 10.27 0.07 -1.52
CA PRO A 71 11.52 0.77 -1.33
C PRO A 71 12.53 0.23 -2.35
N ILE A 72 13.10 1.13 -3.14
CA ILE A 72 14.19 0.82 -4.08
C ILE A 72 15.48 1.33 -3.43
N GLU A 73 16.55 0.52 -3.48
CA GLU A 73 17.87 0.96 -3.03
C GLU A 73 18.20 2.34 -3.62
N ASN A 74 18.50 3.30 -2.75
CA ASN A 74 18.86 4.69 -3.07
C ASN A 74 17.76 5.61 -3.66
N ALA A 75 16.47 5.24 -3.66
CA ALA A 75 15.43 6.10 -4.23
C ALA A 75 14.20 6.36 -3.34
N GLN A 76 13.74 5.37 -2.56
CA GLN A 76 12.55 5.52 -1.72
C GLN A 76 12.77 4.88 -0.35
N ALA A 77 12.84 5.72 0.69
CA ALA A 77 12.98 5.27 2.07
C ALA A 77 11.67 4.70 2.65
N MET A 78 10.53 5.09 2.08
CA MET A 78 9.20 4.70 2.58
C MET A 78 8.50 3.76 1.60
N SER A 79 7.83 2.76 2.15
CA SER A 79 7.04 1.77 1.41
C SER A 79 5.58 1.80 1.80
N GLY A 80 4.70 1.51 0.84
CA GLY A 80 3.26 1.66 1.01
C GLY A 80 2.51 1.75 -0.30
N SER A 81 1.44 2.55 -0.35
CA SER A 81 0.64 2.71 -1.56
C SER A 81 0.10 4.12 -1.78
N THR A 82 -0.16 4.42 -3.03
CA THR A 82 -0.81 5.66 -3.47
C THR A 82 -2.01 5.35 -4.34
N ALA A 83 -3.05 6.17 -4.20
CA ALA A 83 -4.21 6.18 -5.09
C ALA A 83 -4.42 7.59 -5.64
N MET A 84 -4.34 7.75 -6.95
CA MET A 84 -4.59 9.02 -7.64
C MET A 84 -6.01 9.01 -8.20
N PHE A 85 -6.76 10.09 -8.00
CA PHE A 85 -8.13 10.20 -8.52
C PHE A 85 -8.43 11.64 -8.91
N LYS A 86 -9.39 11.83 -9.83
CA LYS A 86 -9.81 13.16 -10.29
C LYS A 86 -11.19 13.48 -9.76
N GLU A 87 -11.34 14.67 -9.20
CA GLU A 87 -12.64 15.15 -8.74
C GLU A 87 -12.82 16.64 -9.02
N ARG A 88 -14.07 17.06 -9.13
CA ARG A 88 -14.39 18.48 -9.28
C ARG A 88 -14.22 19.20 -7.95
N THR A 89 -13.47 20.30 -7.98
CA THR A 89 -13.20 21.12 -6.78
C THR A 89 -14.45 21.81 -6.24
N THR A 90 -15.41 22.14 -7.12
CA THR A 90 -16.76 22.55 -6.73
C THR A 90 -17.79 21.69 -7.44
N PRO A 91 -18.85 21.27 -6.73
CA PRO A 91 -19.97 20.57 -7.35
C PRO A 91 -21.00 21.53 -7.98
N LEU A 92 -20.81 22.84 -7.88
CA LEU A 92 -21.71 23.86 -8.46
C LEU A 92 -20.97 24.62 -9.57
N ASN A 93 -21.47 24.54 -10.81
CA ASN A 93 -20.95 25.27 -11.98
C ASN A 93 -21.10 26.80 -11.89
N LEU A 94 -21.68 27.33 -10.81
CA LEU A 94 -22.07 28.74 -10.67
C LEU A 94 -20.95 29.64 -10.15
N VAL A 95 -19.97 29.09 -9.43
CA VAL A 95 -18.84 29.85 -8.87
C VAL A 95 -17.58 29.17 -9.39
N GLY A 96 -16.85 29.89 -10.26
CA GLY A 96 -15.76 29.38 -11.09
C GLY A 96 -14.93 28.26 -10.45
N GLY A 97 -14.96 27.08 -11.08
CA GLY A 97 -14.28 25.88 -10.59
C GLY A 97 -14.70 24.62 -11.34
N THR A 98 -14.94 24.70 -12.65
CA THR A 98 -15.23 23.51 -13.48
C THR A 98 -14.02 22.62 -13.71
N ASN A 99 -12.84 23.03 -13.24
CA ASN A 99 -11.60 22.29 -13.44
C ASN A 99 -11.53 21.10 -12.47
N GLU A 100 -11.27 19.93 -13.03
CA GLU A 100 -10.94 18.73 -12.27
C GLU A 100 -9.59 18.92 -11.59
N ALA A 101 -9.54 18.67 -10.29
CA ALA A 101 -8.29 18.58 -9.55
C ALA A 101 -7.84 17.13 -9.48
N ASN A 102 -6.54 16.91 -9.64
CA ASN A 102 -5.92 15.62 -9.36
C ASN A 102 -5.68 15.55 -7.85
N PHE A 103 -6.32 14.59 -7.19
CA PHE A 103 -6.12 14.27 -5.79
C PHE A 103 -5.23 13.04 -5.65
N LEU A 104 -4.46 13.04 -4.56
CA LEU A 104 -3.54 11.97 -4.22
C LEU A 104 -3.84 11.50 -2.79
N SER A 105 -4.18 10.23 -2.65
CA SER A 105 -4.16 9.54 -1.36
C SER A 105 -2.85 8.81 -1.20
N GLU A 106 -2.18 9.04 -0.07
CA GLU A 106 -0.93 8.37 0.25
C GLU A 106 -1.07 7.55 1.54
N SER A 107 -0.41 6.40 1.59
CA SER A 107 -0.32 5.57 2.79
C SER A 107 1.07 4.94 2.83
N PHE A 108 2.00 5.65 3.47
CA PHE A 108 3.41 5.27 3.61
C PHE A 108 3.72 4.82 5.04
N LEU A 109 3.14 3.71 5.44
CA LEU A 109 3.28 3.19 6.81
C LEU A 109 4.55 2.35 7.01
N GLY A 110 5.23 1.96 5.93
CA GLY A 110 6.45 1.14 5.99
C GLY A 110 6.13 -0.35 6.15
N LYS A 111 6.51 -1.15 5.15
CA LYS A 111 6.29 -2.60 5.14
C LYS A 111 7.23 -3.29 6.12
N GLU A 112 6.67 -4.16 6.94
CA GLU A 112 7.42 -5.06 7.80
C GLU A 112 8.30 -6.00 6.94
N PRO A 113 9.53 -6.31 7.38
CA PRO A 113 10.39 -7.24 6.67
C PRO A 113 9.69 -8.59 6.50
N VAL A 114 9.79 -9.17 5.30
CA VAL A 114 9.25 -10.52 5.06
C VAL A 114 10.05 -11.53 5.87
N ARG A 115 9.44 -12.65 6.25
CA ARG A 115 10.04 -13.71 7.08
C ARG A 115 11.39 -14.19 6.55
N LEU A 116 11.51 -14.33 5.22
CA LEU A 116 12.78 -14.70 4.59
C LEU A 116 13.88 -13.64 4.77
N GLN A 117 13.51 -12.36 4.75
CA GLN A 117 14.43 -11.25 5.01
C GLN A 117 14.83 -11.22 6.49
N CYS A 118 13.89 -11.46 7.40
CA CYS A 118 14.17 -11.62 8.83
C CYS A 118 15.20 -12.73 9.09
N ILE A 119 14.96 -13.94 8.55
CA ILE A 119 15.88 -15.07 8.73
C ILE A 119 17.29 -14.72 8.24
N ARG A 120 17.42 -14.11 7.05
CA ARG A 120 18.72 -13.71 6.50
C ARG A 120 19.43 -12.66 7.35
N SER A 121 18.71 -11.65 7.84
CA SER A 121 19.25 -10.59 8.69
C SER A 121 19.73 -11.13 10.05
N THR A 122 18.94 -11.97 10.71
CA THR A 122 19.29 -12.60 11.99
C THR A 122 20.50 -13.51 11.82
N CYS A 123 20.53 -14.31 10.76
CA CYS A 123 21.68 -15.14 10.41
C CYS A 123 22.97 -14.37 10.18
N GLY A 124 22.88 -13.26 9.43
CA GLY A 124 24.02 -12.37 9.19
C GLY A 124 24.54 -11.77 10.48
N ALA A 125 23.65 -11.32 11.38
CA ALA A 125 24.01 -10.78 12.68
C ALA A 125 24.69 -11.82 13.59
N MET A 126 24.31 -13.10 13.48
CA MET A 126 24.93 -14.21 14.23
C MET A 126 26.26 -14.70 13.62
N GLY A 127 26.66 -14.20 12.45
CA GLY A 127 27.90 -14.63 11.78
C GLY A 127 27.85 -16.06 11.20
N LEU A 128 26.66 -16.62 10.97
CA LEU A 128 26.50 -17.97 10.42
C LEU A 128 26.64 -17.94 8.88
N GLY A 129 27.65 -18.64 8.37
CA GLY A 129 27.91 -18.80 6.94
C GLY A 129 26.95 -19.77 6.27
N GLY A 130 25.75 -19.30 5.89
CA GLY A 130 24.81 -20.04 5.06
C GLY A 130 23.51 -20.40 5.76
N CYS A 131 22.47 -19.59 5.56
CA CYS A 131 21.12 -19.87 6.07
C CYS A 131 20.26 -20.60 5.06
N GLY A 132 20.68 -21.85 4.82
CA GLY A 132 20.14 -22.71 3.77
C GLY A 132 18.91 -23.53 4.15
N SER A 133 18.63 -23.84 5.42
CA SER A 133 17.45 -24.68 5.73
C SER A 133 17.13 -24.80 7.22
N VAL A 134 15.81 -24.71 7.51
CA VAL A 134 15.07 -25.20 8.70
C VAL A 134 15.73 -24.92 10.06
N MET A 135 15.70 -23.68 10.52
CA MET A 135 15.73 -23.40 11.96
C MET A 135 14.76 -22.27 12.31
N ASP A 136 13.89 -22.52 13.29
CA ASP A 136 13.17 -21.47 14.01
C ASP A 136 14.16 -20.84 14.99
N VAL A 137 14.69 -19.65 14.63
CA VAL A 137 15.66 -18.95 15.47
C VAL A 137 15.08 -17.61 15.91
N THR A 138 15.02 -17.39 17.23
CA THR A 138 14.76 -16.09 17.86
C THR A 138 15.92 -15.73 18.80
N VAL A 139 16.72 -14.71 18.44
CA VAL A 139 17.86 -14.21 19.27
C VAL A 139 17.58 -12.77 19.74
N PHE A 140 16.34 -12.51 20.16
CA PHE A 140 15.71 -11.21 20.48
C PHE A 140 14.91 -10.59 19.33
N ASP A 141 13.63 -10.37 19.61
CA ASP A 141 12.62 -9.81 18.72
C ASP A 141 12.75 -8.29 18.65
N ASN A 142 13.13 -7.81 17.46
CA ASN A 142 13.18 -6.39 17.10
C ASN A 142 12.20 -6.07 15.96
N GLY A 143 11.06 -6.78 15.89
CA GLY A 143 10.13 -6.75 14.76
C GLY A 143 10.45 -7.78 13.68
N CYS A 144 11.26 -8.79 14.05
CA CYS A 144 11.47 -10.09 13.43
C CYS A 144 11.52 -11.10 14.60
#